data_AF-A0A8J6NKD4-F1
#
_entry.id   AF-A0A8J6NKD4-F1
#
_cell.length_a   1.000
_cell.length_b   1.000
_cell.length_c   1.000
_cell.angle_alpha   90.00
_cell.angle_beta   90.00
_cell.angle_gamma   90.00
#
_symmetry.space_group_name_H-M   'P 1'
#
loop_
_entity.id
_entity.type
_entity.pdbx_description
1 polymer ?
#
loop_
_entity_poly.entity_id
_entity_poly.type
_entity_poly.pdbx_seq_one_letter_code
_entity_poly.pdbx_strand_id
1 'polypeptide(L)' 'MADSFIHSSSFVDEGAVIGEGTKIWHFCHIMPKTQIGENCNIGQNVFVASDVVIGNNV' A
#
# COMPACT_ATOMS: atom_id res chain seq x y z
N MET A 1 10.49 13.46 3.85
CA MET A 1 9.99 13.27 2.48
C MET A 1 10.60 12.00 1.92
N ALA A 2 10.25 10.87 2.52
CA ALA A 2 10.53 9.54 2.02
C ALA A 2 9.29 9.08 1.25
N ASP A 3 9.30 9.25 -0.07
CA ASP A 3 8.22 8.77 -0.92
C ASP A 3 7.94 7.28 -0.67
N SER A 4 6.67 6.87 -0.81
CA SER A 4 6.28 5.46 -0.71
C SER A 4 6.99 4.63 -1.78
N PHE A 5 7.43 3.43 -1.42
CA PHE A 5 7.99 2.47 -2.39
C PHE A 5 6.90 1.52 -2.87
N ILE A 6 6.71 1.42 -4.18
CA ILE A 6 5.79 0.46 -4.79
C ILE A 6 6.59 -0.37 -5.80
N HIS A 7 6.69 -1.67 -5.55
CA HIS A 7 7.35 -2.56 -6.50
C HIS A 7 6.59 -2.59 -7.83
N SER A 8 7.32 -2.61 -8.96
CA SER A 8 6.73 -2.53 -10.31
C SER A 8 5.80 -3.68 -10.68
N SER A 9 5.89 -4.80 -9.97
CA SER A 9 4.99 -5.96 -10.14
C SER A 9 3.72 -5.90 -9.29
N SER A 10 3.53 -4.81 -8.54
CA SER A 10 2.35 -4.59 -7.70
C SER A 10 1.44 -3.55 -8.31
N PHE A 11 0.14 -3.74 -8.12
CA PHE A 11 -0.90 -2.88 -8.65
C PHE A 11 -1.56 -2.12 -7.50
N VAL A 12 -1.60 -0.80 -7.64
CA VAL A 12 -2.32 0.10 -6.73
C VAL A 12 -3.35 0.82 -7.56
N ASP A 13 -4.62 0.49 -7.33
CA ASP A 13 -5.72 1.05 -8.12
C ASP A 13 -5.94 2.53 -7.75
N GLU A 14 -6.49 3.28 -8.71
CA GLU A 14 -6.75 4.71 -8.56
C GLU A 14 -7.62 5.00 -7.33
N GLY A 15 -7.23 6.02 -6.57
CA GLY A 15 -7.92 6.43 -5.34
C GLY A 15 -7.45 5.72 -4.07
N ALA A 16 -6.53 4.75 -4.16
CA ALA A 16 -5.79 4.30 -2.98
C ALA A 16 -4.77 5.37 -2.52
N VAL A 17 -4.65 5.54 -1.21
CA VAL A 17 -3.74 6.51 -0.58
C VAL A 17 -2.69 5.73 0.21
N ILE A 18 -1.42 5.99 -0.10
CA ILE A 18 -0.28 5.34 0.55
C ILE A 18 0.50 6.39 1.35
N GLY A 19 0.64 6.17 2.65
CA GLY A 19 1.37 7.05 3.55
C GLY A 19 2.88 7.08 3.29
N GLU A 20 3.53 8.13 3.77
CA GLU A 20 4.98 8.33 3.66
C GLU A 20 5.76 7.14 4.26
N GLY A 21 6.87 6.75 3.64
CA GLY A 21 7.74 5.67 4.12
C GLY A 21 7.16 4.25 4.00
N THR A 22 5.91 4.10 3.54
CA THR A 22 5.29 2.79 3.32
C THR A 22 5.89 2.08 2.11
N LYS A 23 6.12 0.77 2.25
CA LYS A 23 6.69 -0.10 1.23
C LYS A 23 5.70 -1.17 0.83
N ILE A 24 5.41 -1.27 -0.46
CA ILE A 24 4.61 -2.32 -1.08
C ILE A 24 5.53 -3.20 -1.90
N TRP A 25 5.69 -4.45 -1.45
CA TRP A 25 6.53 -5.45 -2.10
C TRP A 25 5.78 -6.15 -3.23
N HIS A 26 6.44 -7.12 -3.87
CA HIS A 26 6.02 -7.80 -5.10
C HIS A 26 4.60 -8.39 -5.06
N PHE A 27 3.91 -8.32 -6.20
CA PHE A 27 2.64 -9.02 -6.45
C PHE A 27 1.53 -8.66 -5.47
N CYS A 28 1.55 -7.44 -4.95
CA CYS A 28 0.44 -6.92 -4.17
C CYS A 28 -0.63 -6.35 -5.10
N HIS A 29 -1.87 -6.38 -4.65
CA HIS A 29 -2.97 -5.65 -5.28
C HIS A 29 -3.72 -4.87 -4.21
N ILE A 30 -3.66 -3.54 -4.32
CA ILE A 30 -4.33 -2.59 -3.44
C ILE A 30 -5.52 -2.01 -4.19
N MET A 31 -6.72 -2.32 -3.72
CA MET A 31 -7.97 -1.90 -4.35
C MET A 31 -8.27 -0.40 -4.10
N PRO A 32 -9.19 0.21 -4.87
CA PRO A 32 -9.54 1.62 -4.76
C PRO A 32 -10.00 2.02 -3.35
N LYS A 33 -9.79 3.30 -3.02
CA LYS A 33 -10.22 3.93 -1.75
C LYS A 33 -9.57 3.36 -0.48
N THR A 34 -8.61 2.45 -0.63
CA THR A 34 -7.79 1.97 0.48
C THR A 34 -6.96 3.10 1.04
N GLN A 35 -6.83 3.18 2.36
CA GLN A 35 -5.93 4.09 3.06
C GLN A 35 -4.89 3.28 3.81
N ILE A 36 -3.62 3.37 3.40
CA ILE A 36 -2.50 2.76 4.10
C ILE A 36 -1.72 3.87 4.79
N GLY A 37 -1.56 3.75 6.11
CA GLY A 37 -0.82 4.70 6.93
C GLY A 37 0.67 4.75 6.61
N GLU A 38 1.41 5.49 7.43
CA GLU A 38 2.84 5.72 7.28
C GLU A 38 3.68 4.54 7.78
N ASN A 39 4.88 4.40 7.20
CA ASN A 39 5.90 3.43 7.62
C ASN A 39 5.43 1.97 7.66
N CYS A 40 4.46 1.60 6.82
CA CYS A 40 3.97 0.23 6.71
C CYS A 40 4.84 -0.62 5.78
N ASN A 41 4.77 -1.93 5.96
CA ASN A 41 5.48 -2.93 5.18
C ASN A 41 4.50 -3.98 4.65
N ILE A 42 3.98 -3.72 3.45
CA ILE A 42 3.06 -4.62 2.77
C ILE A 42 3.88 -5.70 2.05
N GLY A 43 3.97 -6.88 2.69
CA GLY A 43 4.71 -8.04 2.22
C GLY A 43 4.26 -8.55 0.85
N GLN A 44 5.05 -9.45 0.26
CA GLN A 44 4.73 -10.02 -1.06
C GLN A 44 3.38 -10.75 -1.08
N ASN A 45 2.69 -10.70 -2.22
CA ASN A 45 1.42 -11.39 -2.48
C ASN A 45 0.25 -10.96 -1.56
N VAL A 46 0.28 -9.74 -1.03
CA VAL A 46 -0.82 -9.21 -0.21
C VAL A 46 -1.92 -8.61 -1.08
N PHE A 47 -3.16 -8.95 -0.75
CA PHE A 47 -4.37 -8.35 -1.33
C PHE A 47 -5.03 -7.46 -0.27
N VAL A 48 -5.30 -6.19 -0.62
CA VAL A 48 -6.03 -5.25 0.23
C VAL A 48 -7.31 -4.84 -0.49
N ALA A 49 -8.46 -5.17 0.11
CA ALA A 49 -9.77 -4.92 -0.47
C ALA A 49 -10.15 -3.42 -0.44
N SER A 50 -11.16 -3.05 -1.23
CA SER A 50 -11.63 -1.66 -1.31
C SER A 50 -12.07 -1.13 0.05
N ASP A 51 -11.90 0.17 0.26
CA ASP A 51 -12.35 0.89 1.46
C ASP A 51 -11.69 0.41 2.78
N VAL A 52 -10.57 -0.33 2.71
CA VAL A 52 -9.80 -0.76 3.89
C VAL A 52 -8.93 0.37 4.43
N VAL A 53 -8.80 0.44 5.76
CA VAL A 53 -7.89 1.35 6.46
C VAL A 53 -6.84 0.54 7.22
N ILE A 54 -5.57 0.73 6.85
CA ILE A 54 -4.39 0.21 7.56
C ILE A 54 -3.77 1.38 8.32
N GLY A 55 -3.48 1.16 9.61
CA GLY A 55 -2.85 2.15 10.48
C GLY A 55 -1.37 2.42 10.13
N ASN A 56 -0.64 3.00 11.07
CA ASN A 56 0.80 3.29 10.89
C ASN A 56 1.66 2.16 11.45
N ASN A 57 2.85 1.96 10.86
CA ASN A 57 3.86 1.00 11.33
C ASN A 57 3.33 -0.45 11.42
N VAL A 58 2.62 -0.87 10.38
CA VAL A 58 2.06 -2.22 10.20
C VAL A 58 2.94 -3.06 9.28
#